data_AF-A0A226X0E2-F1
#
_entry.id   AF-A0A226X0E2-F1
#
_cell.length_a   1.000
_cell.length_b   1.000
_cell.length_c   1.000
_cell.angle_alpha   90.00
_cell.angle_beta   90.00
_cell.angle_gamma   90.00
#
_symmetry.space_group_name_H-M   'P 1'
#
loop_
_entity.id
_entity.type
_entity.pdbx_description
1 polymer ?
#
loop_
_entity_poly.entity_id
_entity_poly.type
_entity_poly.pdbx_seq_one_letter_code
_entity_poly.pdbx_strand_id
1 'polypeptide(L)' 'MAGAKASLNLYSLIETCKANDIDIYRYLVDLFKALPYAKVADDYEALLPWKLGTPARKPTV' A
#
# COMPACT_ATOMS: atom_id res chain seq x y z
N MET A 1 -3.79 -20.75 9.03
CA MET A 1 -2.68 -19.85 9.46
C MET A 1 -2.33 -18.75 8.45
N ALA A 2 -2.74 -18.81 7.17
CA ALA A 2 -2.43 -17.78 6.17
C ALA A 2 -3.07 -16.40 6.45
N GLY A 3 -4.31 -16.38 6.98
CA GLY A 3 -5.05 -15.13 7.23
C GLY A 3 -4.40 -14.20 8.27
N ALA A 4 -3.83 -14.76 9.34
CA ALA A 4 -3.17 -13.98 10.40
C ALA A 4 -1.85 -13.35 9.94
N LYS A 5 -1.13 -14.01 9.04
CA LYS A 5 0.11 -13.46 8.46
C LYS A 5 -0.20 -12.35 7.44
N ALA A 6 -1.27 -12.51 6.66
CA ALA A 6 -1.74 -11.48 5.75
C ALA A 6 -2.20 -10.21 6.49
N SER A 7 -2.94 -10.35 7.60
CA SER A 7 -3.38 -9.20 8.40
C SER A 7 -2.25 -8.46 9.10
N LEU A 8 -1.22 -9.17 9.59
CA LEU A 8 0.00 -8.56 10.15
C LEU A 8 0.78 -7.74 9.11
N ASN A 9 0.91 -8.27 7.89
CA ASN A 9 1.56 -7.57 6.80
C ASN A 9 0.78 -6.31 6.40
N LEU A 10 -0.56 -6.40 6.29
CA LEU A 10 -1.41 -5.24 6.01
C LEU A 10 -1.29 -4.18 7.10
N TYR A 11 -1.24 -4.57 8.37
CA TYR A 11 -1.06 -3.64 9.47
C TYR A 11 0.27 -2.87 9.37
N SER A 12 1.38 -3.57 9.08
CA SER A 12 2.69 -2.91 8.87
C SER A 12 2.66 -1.92 7.70
N LEU A 13 1.96 -2.26 6.61
CA LEU A 13 1.80 -1.36 5.46
C LEU A 13 0.99 -0.11 5.81
N ILE A 14 -0.09 -0.26 6.57
CA ILE A 14 -0.92 0.86 7.04
C ILE A 14 -0.11 1.83 7.90
N GLU A 15 0.67 1.32 8.85
CA GLU A 15 1.56 2.15 9.68
C GLU A 15 2.62 2.86 8.84
N THR A 16 3.15 2.19 7.81
CA THR A 16 4.08 2.81 6.85
C THR A 16 3.40 3.93 6.05
N CYS A 17 2.15 3.75 5.60
CA CYS A 17 1.40 4.79 4.92
C CYS A 17 1.18 6.02 5.83
N LYS A 18 0.83 5.80 7.11
CA LYS A 18 0.67 6.88 8.09
C LYS A 18 1.96 7.69 8.28
N ALA A 19 3.09 7.00 8.40
CA ALA A 19 4.40 7.63 8.60
C ALA A 19 4.86 8.49 7.41
N ASN A 20 4.28 8.26 6.22
CA ASN A 20 4.66 8.95 4.98
C ASN A 20 3.57 9.91 4.44
N ASP A 21 2.56 10.28 5.24
CA ASP A 21 1.41 11.11 4.81
C ASP A 21 0.69 10.56 3.56
N ILE A 22 0.61 9.23 3.43
CA ILE A 22 -0.02 8.55 2.30
C ILE A 22 -1.48 8.26 2.62
N ASP A 23 -2.36 8.48 1.64
CA ASP A 23 -3.78 8.09 1.76
C ASP A 23 -3.91 6.55 1.80
N ILE A 24 -4.17 6.04 3.01
CA ILE A 24 -4.26 4.60 3.29
C ILE A 24 -5.38 3.95 2.50
N TYR A 25 -6.54 4.61 2.40
CA TYR A 25 -7.71 4.04 1.72
C TYR A 25 -7.43 3.89 0.23
N ARG A 26 -6.88 4.94 -0.38
CA ARG A 26 -6.47 4.92 -1.78
C ARG A 26 -5.41 3.85 -2.05
N TYR A 27 -4.39 3.80 -1.19
CA TYR A 27 -3.34 2.80 -1.27
C TYR A 27 -3.89 1.37 -1.21
N LEU A 28 -4.78 1.07 -0.26
CA LEU A 28 -5.39 -0.26 -0.15
C LEU A 28 -6.24 -0.63 -1.36
N VAL A 29 -7.02 0.32 -1.90
CA VAL A 29 -7.81 0.12 -3.11
C VAL A 29 -6.92 -0.22 -4.31
N ASP A 30 -5.84 0.54 -4.51
CA ASP A 30 -4.93 0.33 -5.64
C ASP A 30 -4.09 -0.95 -5.43
N LEU A 31 -3.70 -1.27 -4.20
CA LEU A 31 -3.04 -2.51 -3.82
C LEU A 31 -3.90 -3.74 -4.16
N PHE A 32 -5.18 -3.77 -3.76
CA PHE A 32 -6.06 -4.91 -4.04
C PHE A 32 -6.40 -5.06 -5.52
N LYS A 33 -6.42 -3.97 -6.28
CA LYS A 33 -6.58 -4.01 -7.74
C LYS A 33 -5.36 -4.56 -8.45
N ALA A 34 -4.16 -4.25 -7.97
CA ALA A 34 -2.91 -4.63 -8.62
C ALA A 34 -2.37 -6.00 -8.14
N LEU A 35 -2.70 -6.42 -6.92
CA LEU A 35 -2.40 -7.74 -6.34
C LEU A 35 -2.64 -8.94 -7.27
N PRO A 36 -3.78 -9.09 -7.96
CA PRO A 36 -4.01 -10.22 -8.87
C PRO A 36 -3.12 -10.22 -10.11
N TYR A 37 -2.49 -9.08 -10.44
CA TYR A 37 -1.59 -8.94 -11.58
C TYR A 37 -0.11 -9.12 -11.21
N ALA A 38 0.23 -9.05 -9.92
CA ALA A 38 1.59 -9.25 -9.45
C ALA A 38 2.01 -10.72 -9.53
N LYS A 39 3.08 -11.00 -10.28
CA LYS A 39 3.60 -12.36 -10.53
C LYS A 39 5.06 -12.53 -10.14
N VAL A 40 5.84 -11.44 -10.15
CA VAL A 40 7.27 -11.46 -9.80
C VAL A 40 7.56 -10.50 -8.64
N ALA A 41 8.71 -10.69 -8.00
CA ALA A 41 9.13 -9.87 -6.86
C ALA A 41 9.06 -8.37 -7.15
N ASP A 42 9.46 -7.97 -8.35
CA ASP A 42 9.47 -6.58 -8.82
C ASP A 42 8.06 -5.96 -8.83
N ASP A 43 7.03 -6.74 -9.20
CA ASP A 43 5.64 -6.29 -9.16
C ASP A 43 5.24 -5.95 -7.73
N TYR A 44 5.63 -6.77 -6.75
CA TYR A 44 5.33 -6.50 -5.33
C TYR A 44 6.07 -5.28 -4.78
N GLU A 45 7.28 -5.00 -5.26
CA GLU A 45 8.01 -3.77 -4.91
C GLU A 45 7.29 -2.53 -5.44
N ALA A 46 6.71 -2.62 -6.64
CA ALA A 46 5.86 -1.56 -7.19
C ALA A 46 4.58 -1.34 -6.38
N LEU A 47 4.12 -2.34 -5.61
CA LEU A 47 2.96 -2.23 -4.72
C LEU A 47 3.27 -1.58 -3.37
N LEU A 48 4.51 -1.16 -3.10
CA LEU A 48 4.87 -0.57 -1.82
C LEU A 48 4.22 0.81 -1.63
N PRO A 49 3.98 1.22 -0.36
CA PRO A 49 3.29 2.45 -0.02
C PRO A 49 3.81 3.66 -0.77
N TRP A 50 5.12 3.86 -0.84
CA TRP A 50 5.75 5.01 -1.49
C TRP A 50 5.75 4.97 -3.03
N LYS A 51 5.39 3.83 -3.65
CA LYS A 51 5.29 3.68 -5.12
C LYS A 51 3.86 3.86 -5.61
N LEU A 52 2.88 3.29 -4.90
CA LEU A 52 1.44 3.41 -5.23
C LEU A 52 0.76 4.59 -4.53
N GLY A 53 1.20 4.89 -3.32
CA GLY A 53 0.64 5.93 -2.48
C GLY A 53 1.13 7.28 -2.94
N THR A 54 0.35 7.92 -3.81
CA THR A 54 0.53 9.35 -4.07
C THR A 54 0.35 10.08 -2.74
N PRO A 55 1.28 10.98 -2.35
CA PRO A 55 1.06 11.80 -1.17
C PRO A 55 -0.28 12.53 -1.34
N ALA A 56 -1.09 12.55 -0.27
CA ALA A 56 -2.31 13.33 -0.27
C ALA A 56 -1.88 14.77 -0.57
N ARG A 57 -2.16 15.24 -1.79
CA ARG A 57 -1.78 16.58 -2.24
C ARG A 57 -2.34 17.57 -1.23
N LYS A 58 -1.51 18.07 -0.30
CA LYS A 58 -1.91 19.17 0.57
C LYS A 58 -2.26 20.32 -0.38
N PRO A 59 -3.49 20.85 -0.35
CA PRO A 59 -3.83 21.97 -1.19
C PRO A 59 -2.87 23.11 -0.83
N THR A 60 -1.99 23.44 -1.76
CA THR A 60 -1.17 24.65 -1.74
C THR A 60 -2.15 25.81 -1.82
N VAL A 61 -2.33 26.50 -0.70
CA VAL A 61 -2.91 27.85 -0.65
C VAL A 61 -2.01 28.81 -1.40
#